data_AF-A0A924WNL6-F1
#
_entry.id   AF-A0A924WNL6-F1
#
_cell.length_a   1.000
_cell.length_b   1.000
_cell.length_c   1.000
_cell.angle_alpha   90.00
_cell.angle_beta   90.00
_cell.angle_gamma   90.00
#
_symmetry.space_group_name_H-M   'P 1'
#
loop_
_entity.id
_entity.type
_entity.pdbx_description
1 polymer ?
#
loop_
_entity_poly.entity_id
_entity_poly.type
_entity_poly.pdbx_seq_one_letter_code
_entity_poly.pdbx_strand_id
1 'polypeptide(L)'
;MTRAKASQKGAHQTRAPHALIENLEDRRLMAASPLQVVGINIAKRVDVDGTALNSNRITLAFGTTNSKGKVTYGSISVADQSKIRSFGYAEDLLNPGQQRKVFATLTASVDSGEPHVLTIITDRLVRKGGRLFLDLGGVKDTSNNDIVYDGSTSAKTITYAKGQNKPRYTLANRNWRPTDLSYFSKTIFTAAPTPATASTEPSSGTIRTALLAFMNQKVSKGIITQAKANSAMALYDVTGDIANLLHNPNIRAGLASLYGTVAEPVIASYTSKKNASGAYYINIEFSSSISASAPVGETRMSPSGRLITYIRPTFAGEDFRAISAVLAHEAMHQDATSSGGNLDDTQDEEIIANAVQANVYIQQAMVDSSFVGNGTVLVNDINDQVLAL
;
A
#
# COMPACT_ATOMS: atom_id res chain seq x y z
N MET A 1 -21.73 -87.19 73.61
CA MET A 1 -20.30 -86.96 73.32
C MET A 1 -20.18 -85.87 72.28
N THR A 2 -19.60 -84.76 72.70
CA THR A 2 -19.69 -83.42 72.10
C THR A 2 -18.48 -83.20 71.19
N ARG A 3 -18.68 -82.88 69.91
CA ARG A 3 -17.61 -82.42 68.99
C ARG A 3 -17.78 -80.95 68.68
N ALA A 4 -16.74 -80.18 69.01
CA ALA A 4 -16.66 -78.73 68.96
C ALA A 4 -16.61 -78.18 67.53
N LYS A 5 -17.31 -77.06 67.30
CA LYS A 5 -17.18 -76.20 66.11
C LYS A 5 -16.07 -75.18 66.36
N ALA A 6 -15.03 -75.18 65.52
CA ALA A 6 -14.02 -74.13 65.49
C ALA A 6 -14.49 -73.00 64.56
N SER A 7 -14.54 -71.79 65.12
CA SER A 7 -14.88 -70.53 64.44
C SER A 7 -13.60 -69.89 63.88
N GLN A 8 -13.52 -69.70 62.56
CA GLN A 8 -12.47 -68.95 61.90
C GLN A 8 -12.83 -67.46 61.91
N LYS A 9 -12.17 -66.69 62.78
CA LYS A 9 -12.21 -65.21 62.76
C LYS A 9 -11.44 -64.69 61.55
N GLY A 10 -12.15 -64.00 60.65
CA GLY A 10 -11.55 -63.23 59.56
C GLY A 10 -10.79 -62.02 60.11
N ALA A 11 -9.52 -61.89 59.72
CA ALA A 11 -8.70 -60.73 60.02
C ALA A 11 -9.09 -59.56 59.10
N HIS A 12 -9.66 -58.50 59.67
CA HIS A 12 -9.81 -57.22 58.99
C HIS A 12 -8.42 -56.59 58.81
N GLN A 13 -7.88 -56.61 57.59
CA GLN A 13 -6.77 -55.75 57.21
C GLN A 13 -7.27 -54.31 57.10
N THR A 14 -6.91 -53.48 58.07
CA THR A 14 -7.01 -52.02 57.98
C THR A 14 -5.96 -51.52 56.98
N ARG A 15 -6.40 -51.23 55.74
CA ARG A 15 -5.59 -50.50 54.76
C ARG A 15 -5.30 -49.10 55.32
N ALA A 16 -4.02 -48.74 55.40
CA ALA A 16 -3.60 -47.37 55.66
C ALA A 16 -4.20 -46.42 54.61
N PRO A 17 -4.61 -45.19 54.97
CA PRO A 17 -5.06 -44.21 53.99
C PRO A 17 -3.93 -43.95 53.01
N HIS A 18 -4.19 -44.24 51.72
CA HIS A 18 -3.28 -43.84 50.65
C HIS A 18 -3.05 -42.33 50.75
N ALA A 19 -1.78 -41.91 50.77
CA ALA A 19 -1.43 -40.51 50.62
C ALA A 19 -2.11 -40.01 49.34
N LEU A 20 -2.99 -39.01 49.48
CA LEU A 20 -3.59 -38.31 48.35
C LEU A 20 -2.43 -37.69 47.56
N ILE A 21 -2.03 -38.33 46.47
CA ILE A 21 -1.15 -37.71 45.48
C ILE A 21 -2.00 -36.61 44.85
N GLU A 22 -1.81 -35.39 45.36
CA GLU A 22 -2.41 -34.19 44.81
C GLU A 22 -2.01 -34.09 43.32
N ASN A 23 -2.99 -34.05 42.43
CA ASN A 23 -2.72 -33.97 41.00
C ASN A 23 -1.99 -32.66 40.70
N LEU A 24 -0.80 -32.75 40.07
CA LEU A 24 0.00 -31.59 39.69
C LEU A 24 -0.74 -30.64 38.74
N GLU A 25 -1.77 -31.14 38.04
CA GLU A 25 -2.65 -30.36 37.18
C GLU A 25 -3.54 -29.40 37.99
N ASP A 26 -4.01 -29.80 39.18
CA ASP A 26 -4.83 -28.97 40.05
C ASP A 26 -4.02 -27.81 40.68
N ARG A 27 -2.72 -28.01 40.91
CA ARG A 27 -1.82 -26.93 41.36
C ARG A 27 -1.53 -25.90 40.26
N ARG A 28 -1.51 -26.30 38.99
CA ARG A 28 -1.32 -25.36 37.87
C ARG A 28 -2.52 -24.42 37.69
N LEU A 29 -3.73 -24.87 38.05
CA LEU A 29 -4.93 -24.03 38.06
C LEU A 29 -4.89 -22.94 39.14
N MET A 30 -4.15 -23.15 40.25
CA MET A 30 -4.03 -22.16 41.33
C MET A 30 -3.06 -21.01 41.06
N ALA A 31 -2.26 -21.09 39.98
CA ALA A 31 -1.29 -20.05 39.59
C ALA A 31 -1.73 -19.24 38.35
N ALA A 32 -2.97 -19.42 37.87
CA ALA A 32 -3.49 -18.69 36.72
C ALA A 32 -4.16 -17.37 37.15
N SER A 33 -3.94 -16.30 36.40
CA SER A 33 -4.62 -15.03 36.66
C SER A 33 -6.13 -15.19 36.42
N PRO A 34 -7.02 -14.65 37.29
CA PRO A 34 -8.45 -14.65 37.03
C PRO A 34 -8.85 -13.64 35.95
N LEU A 35 -7.94 -12.76 35.53
CA LEU A 35 -8.21 -11.72 34.54
C LEU A 35 -8.53 -12.31 33.16
N GLN A 36 -9.55 -11.76 32.52
CA GLN A 36 -9.96 -12.14 31.17
C GLN A 36 -10.07 -10.89 30.30
N VAL A 37 -10.00 -11.09 28.97
CA VAL A 37 -10.31 -10.02 28.02
C VAL A 37 -11.83 -9.78 28.06
N VAL A 38 -12.23 -8.63 28.60
CA VAL A 38 -13.63 -8.23 28.76
C VAL A 38 -14.10 -7.29 27.65
N GLY A 39 -13.16 -6.70 26.89
CA GLY A 39 -13.47 -5.81 25.78
C GLY A 39 -12.37 -5.79 24.73
N ILE A 40 -12.78 -5.62 23.47
CA ILE A 40 -11.89 -5.38 22.33
C ILE A 40 -12.40 -4.20 21.52
N ASN A 41 -11.52 -3.24 21.26
CA ASN A 41 -11.75 -2.16 20.30
C ASN A 41 -10.71 -2.23 19.18
N ILE A 42 -11.13 -1.95 17.95
CA ILE A 42 -10.27 -1.92 16.77
C ILE A 42 -10.56 -0.62 16.03
N ALA A 43 -9.56 0.27 16.00
CA ALA A 43 -9.62 1.53 15.29
C ALA A 43 -8.55 1.57 14.19
N LYS A 44 -8.84 2.24 13.07
CA LYS A 44 -7.79 2.63 12.15
C LYS A 44 -6.93 3.70 12.81
N ARG A 45 -5.63 3.66 12.59
CA ARG A 45 -4.79 4.79 12.97
C ARG A 45 -4.95 5.91 11.95
N VAL A 46 -4.87 7.12 12.45
CA VAL A 46 -4.69 8.32 11.66
C VAL A 46 -3.37 8.97 12.06
N ASP A 47 -2.76 9.71 11.15
CA ASP A 47 -1.64 10.59 11.49
C ASP A 47 -2.13 11.89 12.16
N VAL A 48 -1.24 12.88 12.24
CA VAL A 48 -1.52 14.19 12.86
C VAL A 48 -2.54 15.02 12.09
N ASP A 49 -2.67 14.78 10.78
CA ASP A 49 -3.56 15.50 9.88
C ASP A 49 -4.92 14.80 9.69
N GLY A 50 -5.08 13.64 10.33
CA GLY A 50 -6.30 12.84 10.23
C GLY A 50 -6.31 11.86 9.05
N THR A 51 -5.20 11.73 8.31
CA THR A 51 -5.07 10.80 7.20
C THR A 51 -4.98 9.37 7.72
N ALA A 52 -5.74 8.47 7.11
CA ALA A 52 -5.79 7.09 7.54
C ALA A 52 -4.49 6.34 7.21
N LEU A 53 -3.79 5.87 8.24
CA LEU A 53 -2.61 5.03 8.08
C LEU A 53 -3.00 3.58 7.73
N ASN A 54 -2.12 2.87 7.02
CA ASN A 54 -2.26 1.43 6.80
C ASN A 54 -1.91 0.64 8.07
N SER A 55 -2.57 0.92 9.19
CA SER A 55 -2.35 0.25 10.47
C SER A 55 -3.59 0.32 11.36
N ASN A 56 -3.71 -0.61 12.30
CA ASN A 56 -4.75 -0.58 13.32
C ASN A 56 -4.18 -0.37 14.71
N ARG A 57 -4.96 0.32 15.55
CA ARG A 57 -4.84 0.28 17.00
C ARG A 57 -5.89 -0.71 17.50
N ILE A 58 -5.42 -1.75 18.18
CA ILE A 58 -6.26 -2.76 18.83
C ILE A 58 -6.10 -2.56 20.34
N THR A 59 -7.20 -2.41 21.04
CA THR A 59 -7.21 -2.16 22.48
C THR A 59 -7.96 -3.30 23.16
N LEU A 60 -7.32 -3.97 24.11
CA LEU A 60 -7.92 -5.04 24.90
C LEU A 60 -8.02 -4.59 26.37
N ALA A 61 -9.21 -4.67 26.94
CA ALA A 61 -9.42 -4.41 28.38
C ALA A 61 -9.45 -5.73 29.15
N PHE A 62 -8.76 -5.77 30.29
CA PHE A 62 -8.63 -6.95 31.15
C PHE A 62 -9.35 -6.76 32.49
N GLY A 63 -10.18 -7.72 32.85
CA GLY A 63 -10.93 -7.70 34.11
C GLY A 63 -11.59 -9.02 34.46
N THR A 64 -12.26 -9.04 35.60
CA THR A 64 -13.11 -10.14 36.05
C THR A 64 -14.56 -9.69 36.01
N THR A 65 -15.46 -10.56 35.53
CA THR A 65 -16.90 -10.29 35.50
C THR A 65 -17.57 -11.13 36.57
N ASN A 66 -18.26 -10.49 37.53
CA ASN A 66 -18.97 -11.22 38.56
C ASN A 66 -20.32 -11.77 38.05
N SER A 67 -21.02 -12.54 38.88
CA SER A 67 -22.33 -13.14 38.54
C SER A 67 -23.44 -12.13 38.21
N LYS A 68 -23.23 -10.84 38.52
CA LYS A 68 -24.16 -9.74 38.19
C LYS A 68 -23.73 -8.96 36.94
N GLY A 69 -22.71 -9.42 36.21
CA GLY A 69 -22.20 -8.74 35.02
C GLY A 69 -21.36 -7.50 35.30
N LYS A 70 -21.03 -7.20 36.57
CA LYS A 70 -20.13 -6.08 36.91
C LYS A 70 -18.69 -6.49 36.66
N VAL A 71 -17.99 -5.68 35.87
CA VAL A 71 -16.57 -5.84 35.55
C VAL A 71 -15.71 -5.17 36.63
N THR A 72 -14.70 -5.88 37.11
CA THR A 72 -13.62 -5.34 37.94
C THR A 72 -12.32 -5.45 37.17
N TYR A 73 -11.73 -4.31 36.82
CA TYR A 73 -10.50 -4.27 36.03
C TYR A 73 -9.28 -4.63 36.86
N GLY A 74 -8.30 -5.28 36.23
CA GLY A 74 -7.02 -5.63 36.87
C GLY A 74 -5.84 -5.20 36.03
N SER A 75 -4.77 -4.77 36.69
CA SER A 75 -3.57 -4.29 36.01
C SER A 75 -2.79 -5.44 35.38
N ILE A 76 -2.15 -5.16 34.26
CA ILE A 76 -1.43 -6.13 33.44
C ILE A 76 -0.05 -5.59 33.05
N SER A 77 0.79 -6.46 32.50
CA SER A 77 2.10 -6.14 31.91
C SER A 77 2.35 -7.00 30.67
N VAL A 78 3.11 -6.46 29.71
CA VAL A 78 3.62 -7.24 28.57
C VAL A 78 4.93 -7.88 29.00
N ALA A 79 4.93 -9.20 29.15
CA ALA A 79 6.11 -9.96 29.55
C ALA A 79 6.96 -10.39 28.33
N ASP A 80 6.31 -10.74 27.22
CA ASP A 80 6.98 -11.13 25.98
C ASP A 80 6.11 -10.77 24.76
N GLN A 81 6.53 -9.77 23.99
CA GLN A 81 5.80 -9.33 22.80
C GLN A 81 5.79 -10.39 21.68
N SER A 82 6.80 -11.26 21.59
CA SER A 82 6.88 -12.29 20.53
C SER A 82 5.75 -13.32 20.63
N LYS A 83 5.14 -13.42 21.81
CA LYS A 83 4.00 -14.27 22.15
C LYS A 83 2.64 -13.63 21.89
N ILE A 84 2.64 -12.41 21.35
CA ILE A 84 1.45 -11.69 20.90
C ILE A 84 1.49 -11.70 19.37
N ARG A 85 0.55 -12.38 18.73
CA ARG A 85 0.58 -12.60 17.27
C ARG A 85 -0.77 -12.31 16.64
N SER A 86 -0.79 -11.52 15.57
CA SER A 86 -2.00 -11.25 14.79
C SER A 86 -1.89 -11.84 13.39
N PHE A 87 -2.96 -12.46 12.89
CA PHE A 87 -3.02 -12.88 11.50
C PHE A 87 -4.42 -12.79 10.88
N GLY A 88 -4.44 -12.72 9.56
CA GLY A 88 -5.64 -12.87 8.74
C GLY A 88 -5.40 -13.81 7.57
N TYR A 89 -6.48 -14.18 6.87
CA TYR A 89 -6.40 -14.92 5.61
C TYR A 89 -6.70 -13.98 4.45
N ALA A 90 -5.76 -13.94 3.50
CA ALA A 90 -5.90 -13.32 2.19
C ALA A 90 -6.16 -14.41 1.13
N GLU A 91 -6.71 -14.03 -0.02
CA GLU A 91 -6.75 -14.94 -1.17
C GLU A 91 -5.34 -15.10 -1.74
N ASP A 92 -5.01 -16.33 -2.13
CA ASP A 92 -3.84 -16.56 -2.96
C ASP A 92 -4.20 -16.19 -4.40
N LEU A 93 -3.54 -15.15 -4.92
CA LEU A 93 -3.76 -14.68 -6.28
C LEU A 93 -3.14 -15.60 -7.33
N LEU A 94 -2.14 -16.41 -6.94
CA LEU A 94 -1.49 -17.38 -7.84
C LEU A 94 -2.29 -18.68 -7.94
N ASN A 95 -3.04 -19.02 -6.89
CA ASN A 95 -3.84 -20.24 -6.82
C ASN A 95 -5.29 -19.91 -6.44
N PRO A 96 -6.15 -19.56 -7.42
CA PRO A 96 -7.54 -19.19 -7.17
C PRO A 96 -8.27 -20.24 -6.32
N GLY A 97 -8.94 -19.78 -5.27
CA GLY A 97 -9.63 -20.65 -4.30
C GLY A 97 -8.80 -21.04 -3.07
N GLN A 98 -7.48 -20.84 -3.09
CA GLN A 98 -6.63 -21.02 -1.91
C GLN A 98 -6.56 -19.75 -1.04
N GLN A 99 -6.22 -19.94 0.24
CA GLN A 99 -6.03 -18.84 1.19
C GLN A 99 -4.61 -18.84 1.72
N ARG A 100 -4.00 -17.66 1.75
CA ARG A 100 -2.69 -17.44 2.36
C ARG A 100 -2.87 -16.82 3.74
N LYS A 101 -2.24 -17.42 4.75
CA LYS A 101 -2.15 -16.86 6.11
C LYS A 101 -1.13 -15.73 6.12
N VAL A 102 -1.54 -14.54 6.57
CA VAL A 102 -0.68 -13.35 6.65
C VAL A 102 -0.59 -12.90 8.09
N PHE A 103 0.64 -12.89 8.62
CA PHE A 103 0.93 -12.37 9.95
C PHE A 103 1.16 -10.86 9.89
N ALA A 104 0.60 -10.13 10.85
CA ALA A 104 0.92 -8.72 11.05
C ALA A 104 2.08 -8.59 12.03
N THR A 105 3.03 -7.71 11.72
CA THR A 105 4.00 -7.25 12.70
C THR A 105 3.26 -6.35 13.68
N LEU A 106 3.58 -6.45 14.96
CA LEU A 106 2.91 -5.63 15.97
C LEU A 106 3.87 -5.15 17.05
N THR A 107 3.50 -4.03 17.67
CA THR A 107 4.03 -3.59 18.96
C THR A 107 2.91 -3.63 19.99
N ALA A 108 3.24 -4.04 21.22
CA ALA A 108 2.28 -4.18 22.31
C ALA A 108 2.77 -3.40 23.53
N SER A 109 1.87 -2.65 24.15
CA SER A 109 2.18 -1.82 25.32
C SER A 109 0.96 -1.71 26.21
N VAL A 110 1.17 -1.58 27.52
CA VAL A 110 0.10 -1.29 28.47
C VAL A 110 -0.07 0.22 28.56
N ASP A 111 -1.31 0.70 28.55
CA ASP A 111 -1.60 2.12 28.69
C ASP A 111 -1.20 2.62 30.09
N SER A 112 -0.45 3.72 30.17
CA SER A 112 0.01 4.27 31.44
C SER A 112 -1.10 4.87 32.30
N GLY A 113 -2.18 5.36 31.67
CA GLY A 113 -3.37 5.87 32.35
C GLY A 113 -4.38 4.77 32.70
N GLU A 114 -4.38 3.69 31.92
CA GLU A 114 -5.29 2.54 32.10
C GLU A 114 -4.48 1.23 32.17
N PRO A 115 -3.90 0.88 33.33
CA PRO A 115 -2.97 -0.25 33.45
C PRO A 115 -3.61 -1.62 33.21
N HIS A 116 -4.93 -1.66 33.02
CA HIS A 116 -5.71 -2.84 32.65
C HIS A 116 -5.94 -2.96 31.13
N VAL A 117 -5.36 -2.06 30.34
CA VAL A 117 -5.57 -1.95 28.91
C VAL A 117 -4.28 -2.24 28.14
N LEU A 118 -4.34 -3.27 27.27
CA LEU A 118 -3.29 -3.58 26.32
C LEU A 118 -3.59 -2.88 24.99
N THR A 119 -2.67 -2.04 24.55
CA THR A 119 -2.69 -1.42 23.22
C THR A 119 -1.70 -2.14 22.30
N ILE A 120 -2.22 -2.63 21.19
CA ILE A 120 -1.46 -3.29 20.12
C ILE A 120 -1.56 -2.44 18.86
N ILE A 121 -0.42 -2.09 18.29
CA ILE A 121 -0.34 -1.41 16.99
C ILE A 121 0.14 -2.41 15.96
N THR A 122 -0.58 -2.54 14.85
CA THR A 122 -0.19 -3.41 13.73
C THR A 122 0.50 -2.61 12.62
N ASP A 123 1.35 -3.27 11.83
CA ASP A 123 1.99 -2.71 10.63
C ASP A 123 1.06 -2.63 9.40
N ARG A 124 -0.16 -3.14 9.53
CA ARG A 124 -1.16 -3.25 8.45
C ARG A 124 -2.59 -3.24 8.99
N LEU A 125 -3.56 -2.99 8.10
CA LEU A 125 -4.97 -3.11 8.46
C LEU A 125 -5.36 -4.59 8.68
N VAL A 126 -6.08 -4.89 9.76
CA VAL A 126 -6.51 -6.25 10.13
C VAL A 126 -7.72 -6.73 9.33
N ARG A 127 -7.82 -8.05 9.18
CA ARG A 127 -8.94 -8.74 8.51
C ARG A 127 -10.13 -8.88 9.47
N LYS A 128 -11.35 -8.56 9.01
CA LYS A 128 -12.59 -9.00 9.69
C LYS A 128 -12.65 -10.53 9.68
N GLY A 129 -12.70 -11.15 10.86
CA GLY A 129 -12.57 -12.60 11.05
C GLY A 129 -11.11 -13.08 11.18
N GLY A 130 -10.13 -12.18 11.17
CA GLY A 130 -8.75 -12.47 11.56
C GLY A 130 -8.65 -12.78 13.06
N ARG A 131 -7.47 -13.18 13.51
CA ARG A 131 -7.25 -13.65 14.87
C ARG A 131 -6.06 -12.99 15.53
N LEU A 132 -6.20 -12.69 16.82
CA LEU A 132 -5.13 -12.35 17.74
C LEU A 132 -4.87 -13.54 18.67
N PHE A 133 -3.60 -13.86 18.87
CA PHE A 133 -3.11 -14.87 19.78
C PHE A 133 -2.34 -14.20 20.89
N LEU A 134 -2.68 -14.56 22.13
CA LEU A 134 -1.91 -14.26 23.32
C LEU A 134 -1.43 -15.60 23.88
N ASP A 135 -0.20 -15.98 23.55
CA ASP A 135 0.40 -17.22 24.03
C ASP A 135 0.87 -17.08 25.51
N LEU A 136 0.99 -18.21 26.22
CA LEU A 136 1.44 -18.25 27.62
C LEU A 136 2.77 -17.50 27.84
N GLY A 137 2.81 -16.58 28.79
CA GLY A 137 3.97 -15.73 29.06
C GLY A 137 4.03 -14.46 28.23
N GLY A 138 3.05 -14.17 27.36
CA GLY A 138 2.99 -12.92 26.61
C GLY A 138 2.49 -11.74 27.46
N VAL A 139 1.42 -11.96 28.22
CA VAL A 139 0.79 -10.95 29.09
C VAL A 139 0.62 -11.53 30.49
N LYS A 140 0.97 -10.75 31.51
CA LYS A 140 0.93 -11.14 32.92
C LYS A 140 0.18 -10.15 33.79
N ASP A 141 -0.36 -10.62 34.90
CA ASP A 141 -0.93 -9.73 35.92
C ASP A 141 0.14 -9.18 36.88
N THR A 142 -0.28 -8.37 37.85
CA THR A 142 0.61 -7.78 38.88
C THR A 142 1.24 -8.79 39.81
N SER A 143 0.70 -10.01 39.88
CA SER A 143 1.26 -11.13 40.65
C SER A 143 2.18 -12.01 39.79
N ASN A 144 2.52 -11.56 38.57
CA ASN A 144 3.37 -12.27 37.61
C ASN A 144 2.77 -13.61 37.11
N ASN A 145 1.46 -13.79 37.30
CA ASN A 145 0.73 -14.94 36.77
C ASN A 145 0.39 -14.69 35.29
N ASP A 146 0.41 -15.76 34.50
CA ASP A 146 0.02 -15.68 33.10
C ASP A 146 -1.48 -15.38 32.97
N ILE A 147 -1.82 -14.42 32.11
CA ILE A 147 -3.20 -14.12 31.75
C ILE A 147 -3.63 -15.12 30.69
N VAL A 148 -4.11 -16.27 31.14
CA VAL A 148 -4.69 -17.32 30.30
C VAL A 148 -6.05 -17.68 30.88
N TYR A 149 -7.02 -18.00 30.02
CA TYR A 149 -7.84 -19.22 30.13
C TYR A 149 -8.95 -19.26 29.06
N ASP A 150 -8.99 -20.36 28.33
CA ASP A 150 -10.21 -20.97 27.78
C ASP A 150 -10.27 -22.49 28.06
N GLY A 151 -9.45 -22.98 29.00
CA GLY A 151 -9.29 -24.42 29.27
C GLY A 151 -8.32 -25.12 28.31
N SER A 152 -7.84 -24.46 27.26
CA SER A 152 -6.74 -24.96 26.42
C SER A 152 -5.39 -24.44 26.91
N THR A 153 -4.40 -25.32 26.95
CA THR A 153 -3.10 -25.15 27.63
C THR A 153 -2.08 -24.32 26.84
N SER A 154 -2.47 -23.50 25.86
CA SER A 154 -1.48 -22.93 24.93
C SER A 154 -1.66 -21.45 24.58
N ALA A 155 -2.88 -20.95 24.33
CA ALA A 155 -3.06 -19.56 23.90
C ALA A 155 -4.51 -19.06 24.03
N LYS A 156 -4.70 -17.77 24.34
CA LYS A 156 -5.99 -17.10 24.14
C LYS A 156 -6.11 -16.67 22.68
N THR A 157 -7.13 -17.17 21.99
CA THR A 157 -7.47 -16.73 20.62
C THR A 157 -8.64 -15.76 20.63
N ILE A 158 -8.47 -14.59 20.02
CA ILE A 158 -9.51 -13.56 19.91
C ILE A 158 -9.79 -13.34 18.42
N THR A 159 -11.06 -13.45 18.01
CA THR A 159 -11.46 -13.19 16.62
C THR A 159 -11.88 -11.73 16.44
N TYR A 160 -11.37 -11.08 15.40
CA TYR A 160 -11.71 -9.68 15.10
C TYR A 160 -13.10 -9.56 14.49
N ALA A 161 -14.02 -8.91 15.21
CA ALA A 161 -15.36 -8.60 14.70
C ALA A 161 -15.36 -7.49 13.63
N LYS A 162 -14.37 -6.60 13.68
CA LYS A 162 -14.17 -5.46 12.76
C LYS A 162 -12.85 -5.60 12.00
N GLY A 163 -12.76 -4.95 10.84
CA GLY A 163 -11.58 -4.96 9.98
C GLY A 163 -11.94 -4.93 8.49
N GLN A 164 -10.94 -5.10 7.63
CA GLN A 164 -11.12 -5.17 6.18
C GLN A 164 -11.88 -6.43 5.78
N ASN A 165 -12.72 -6.33 4.73
CA ASN A 165 -13.33 -7.49 4.08
C ASN A 165 -12.27 -8.31 3.31
N LYS A 166 -12.63 -9.49 2.79
CA LYS A 166 -11.65 -10.42 2.15
C LYS A 166 -10.94 -9.75 0.98
N PRO A 167 -11.66 -9.16 0.00
CA PRO A 167 -11.02 -8.58 -1.16
C PRO A 167 -10.08 -7.43 -0.80
N ARG A 168 -10.51 -6.50 0.08
CA ARG A 168 -9.66 -5.37 0.49
C ARG A 168 -8.44 -5.81 1.28
N TYR A 169 -8.58 -6.81 2.15
CA TYR A 169 -7.44 -7.37 2.88
C TYR A 169 -6.47 -8.10 1.94
N THR A 170 -6.97 -8.84 0.95
CA THR A 170 -6.12 -9.47 -0.09
C THR A 170 -5.30 -8.41 -0.82
N LEU A 171 -5.97 -7.36 -1.33
CA LEU A 171 -5.30 -6.29 -2.06
C LEU A 171 -4.24 -5.57 -1.21
N ALA A 172 -4.57 -5.24 0.04
CA ALA A 172 -3.65 -4.59 0.97
C ALA A 172 -2.45 -5.46 1.38
N ASN A 173 -2.52 -6.78 1.17
CA ASN A 173 -1.44 -7.72 1.49
C ASN A 173 -0.84 -8.38 0.25
N ARG A 174 -1.14 -7.89 -0.94
CA ARG A 174 -0.46 -8.33 -2.17
C ARG A 174 1.02 -8.02 -1.98
N ASN A 175 1.86 -9.07 -1.93
CA ASN A 175 3.30 -8.87 -1.92
C ASN A 175 3.66 -8.38 -3.30
N TRP A 176 3.93 -7.09 -3.44
CA TRP A 176 4.66 -6.50 -4.56
C TRP A 176 6.16 -6.74 -4.41
N ARG A 177 6.55 -7.91 -3.91
CA ARG A 177 7.94 -8.34 -3.99
C ARG A 177 8.01 -9.22 -5.22
N PRO A 178 8.74 -8.83 -6.28
CA PRO A 178 8.99 -9.75 -7.38
C PRO A 178 9.58 -11.03 -6.78
N THR A 179 8.79 -12.10 -6.79
CA THR A 179 9.14 -13.38 -6.15
C THR A 179 10.26 -14.08 -6.89
N ASP A 180 10.54 -13.61 -8.10
CA ASP A 180 11.62 -14.08 -8.94
C ASP A 180 12.28 -12.88 -9.63
N LEU A 181 13.45 -12.47 -9.10
CA LEU A 181 14.26 -11.41 -9.68
C LEU A 181 14.87 -11.81 -11.03
N SER A 182 14.80 -13.09 -11.42
CA SER A 182 15.21 -13.51 -12.75
C SER A 182 14.34 -12.91 -13.84
N TYR A 183 13.10 -12.50 -13.53
CA TYR A 183 12.26 -11.71 -14.43
C TYR A 183 12.77 -10.29 -14.70
N PHE A 184 13.77 -9.83 -13.95
CA PHE A 184 14.47 -8.57 -14.15
C PHE A 184 15.94 -8.79 -14.56
N SER A 185 16.32 -10.04 -14.82
CA SER A 185 17.65 -10.38 -15.29
C SER A 185 17.75 -10.21 -16.80
N LYS A 186 18.86 -9.59 -17.27
CA LYS A 186 19.20 -9.53 -18.71
C LYS A 186 19.24 -10.90 -19.38
N THR A 187 19.40 -11.98 -18.62
CA THR A 187 19.45 -13.35 -19.14
C THR A 187 18.13 -13.84 -19.74
N ILE A 188 16.98 -13.27 -19.37
CA ILE A 188 15.69 -13.63 -19.99
C ILE A 188 15.31 -12.70 -21.15
N PHE A 189 15.94 -11.54 -21.25
CA PHE A 189 15.74 -10.55 -22.32
C PHE A 189 17.01 -10.38 -23.16
N THR A 190 17.59 -11.49 -23.64
CA THR A 190 18.86 -11.45 -24.38
C THR A 190 18.80 -10.67 -25.70
N ALA A 191 17.58 -10.46 -26.22
CA ALA A 191 17.33 -9.65 -27.41
C ALA A 191 17.00 -8.18 -27.10
N ALA A 192 16.90 -7.78 -25.82
CA ALA A 192 16.64 -6.39 -25.48
C ALA A 192 17.87 -5.54 -25.81
N PRO A 193 17.70 -4.45 -26.58
CA PRO A 193 18.80 -3.54 -26.88
C PRO A 193 19.28 -2.86 -25.59
N THR A 194 20.55 -2.46 -25.56
CA THR A 194 21.01 -1.57 -24.47
C THR A 194 20.29 -0.23 -24.60
N PRO A 195 19.63 0.27 -23.54
CA PRO A 195 18.91 1.53 -23.62
C PRO A 195 19.79 2.68 -24.08
N ALA A 196 19.34 3.43 -25.09
CA ALA A 196 20.05 4.60 -25.62
C ALA A 196 19.25 5.88 -25.34
N THR A 197 19.94 7.00 -25.14
CA THR A 197 19.28 8.31 -25.01
C THR A 197 18.73 8.74 -26.38
N ALA A 198 17.50 9.23 -26.41
CA ALA A 198 16.91 9.85 -27.60
C ALA A 198 16.95 11.37 -27.44
N SER A 199 18.08 12.00 -27.79
CA SER A 199 18.28 13.46 -27.63
C SER A 199 18.03 14.26 -28.92
N THR A 200 17.86 13.60 -30.05
CA THR A 200 17.65 14.27 -31.35
C THR A 200 16.17 14.43 -31.61
N GLU A 201 15.69 15.67 -31.56
CA GLU A 201 14.28 15.98 -31.83
C GLU A 201 13.86 15.57 -33.24
N PRO A 202 12.72 14.86 -33.41
CA PRO A 202 12.19 14.57 -34.72
C PRO A 202 11.64 15.84 -35.37
N SER A 203 11.56 15.86 -36.69
CA SER A 203 10.98 17.02 -37.39
C SER A 203 9.50 17.21 -37.03
N SER A 204 9.04 18.46 -36.97
CA SER A 204 7.61 18.77 -36.75
C SER A 204 6.68 18.07 -37.75
N GLY A 205 7.10 17.91 -39.01
CA GLY A 205 6.31 17.19 -40.02
C GLY A 205 6.18 15.68 -39.73
N THR A 206 7.25 15.07 -39.23
CA THR A 206 7.26 13.66 -38.78
C THR A 206 6.34 13.48 -37.59
N ILE A 207 6.45 14.34 -36.58
CA ILE A 207 5.66 14.28 -35.35
C ILE A 207 4.17 14.48 -35.66
N ARG A 208 3.83 15.50 -36.47
CA ARG A 208 2.44 15.77 -36.86
C ARG A 208 1.80 14.59 -37.57
N THR A 209 2.53 13.96 -38.50
CA THR A 209 2.05 12.78 -39.23
C THR A 209 1.81 11.60 -38.29
N ALA A 210 2.76 11.35 -37.38
CA ALA A 210 2.65 10.28 -36.39
C ALA A 210 1.47 10.52 -35.42
N LEU A 211 1.30 11.74 -34.93
CA LEU A 211 0.17 12.12 -34.08
C LEU A 211 -1.16 11.93 -34.80
N LEU A 212 -1.30 12.40 -36.04
CA LEU A 212 -2.54 12.23 -36.81
C LEU A 212 -2.89 10.75 -36.98
N ALA A 213 -1.91 9.92 -37.34
CA ALA A 213 -2.11 8.48 -37.44
C ALA A 213 -2.55 7.87 -36.11
N PHE A 214 -1.92 8.27 -35.01
CA PHE A 214 -2.25 7.81 -33.67
C PHE A 214 -3.66 8.23 -33.22
N MET A 215 -4.07 9.48 -33.46
CA MET A 215 -5.42 9.95 -33.13
C MET A 215 -6.49 9.23 -33.97
N ASN A 216 -6.21 8.94 -35.25
CA ASN A 216 -7.10 8.12 -36.08
C ASN A 216 -7.23 6.69 -35.55
N GLN A 217 -6.15 6.09 -35.02
CA GLN A 217 -6.23 4.78 -34.34
C GLN A 217 -7.06 4.84 -33.06
N LYS A 218 -6.98 5.92 -32.27
CA LYS A 218 -7.87 6.10 -31.11
C LYS A 218 -9.35 6.17 -31.51
N VAL A 219 -9.65 6.85 -32.63
CA VAL A 219 -11.02 6.92 -33.18
C VAL A 219 -11.49 5.54 -33.65
N SER A 220 -10.67 4.81 -34.42
CA SER A 220 -11.06 3.50 -34.95
C SER A 220 -11.28 2.46 -33.85
N LYS A 221 -10.55 2.56 -32.74
CA LYS A 221 -10.73 1.74 -31.53
C LYS A 221 -11.90 2.19 -30.64
N GLY A 222 -12.58 3.28 -30.97
CA GLY A 222 -13.70 3.81 -30.18
C GLY A 222 -13.30 4.45 -28.85
N ILE A 223 -12.02 4.77 -28.64
CA ILE A 223 -11.51 5.39 -27.41
C ILE A 223 -11.91 6.86 -27.35
N ILE A 224 -11.92 7.54 -28.50
CA ILE A 224 -12.35 8.93 -28.65
C ILE A 224 -13.25 9.10 -29.88
N THR A 225 -13.98 10.21 -29.93
CA THR A 225 -14.73 10.61 -31.12
C THR A 225 -13.84 11.34 -32.12
N GLN A 226 -14.28 11.43 -33.39
CA GLN A 226 -13.60 12.24 -34.39
C GLN A 226 -13.50 13.72 -33.97
N ALA A 227 -14.49 14.25 -33.27
CA ALA A 227 -14.45 15.61 -32.74
C ALA A 227 -13.30 15.81 -31.76
N LYS A 228 -13.07 14.86 -30.84
CA LYS A 228 -11.91 14.89 -29.92
C LYS A 228 -10.58 14.77 -30.67
N ALA A 229 -10.50 13.92 -31.70
CA ALA A 229 -9.30 13.83 -32.54
C ALA A 229 -9.01 15.18 -33.24
N ASN A 230 -10.03 15.86 -33.75
CA ASN A 230 -9.88 17.18 -34.36
C ASN A 230 -9.41 18.23 -33.32
N SER A 231 -9.93 18.19 -32.09
CA SER A 231 -9.45 19.04 -31.00
C SER A 231 -7.99 18.80 -30.64
N ALA A 232 -7.54 17.53 -30.64
CA ALA A 232 -6.15 17.18 -30.40
C ALA A 232 -5.24 17.73 -31.50
N MET A 233 -5.64 17.60 -32.77
CA MET A 233 -4.88 18.17 -33.88
C MET A 233 -4.87 19.70 -33.84
N ALA A 234 -5.97 20.34 -33.44
CA ALA A 234 -6.01 21.79 -33.25
C ALA A 234 -5.11 22.28 -32.11
N LEU A 235 -4.97 21.49 -31.03
CA LEU A 235 -4.00 21.76 -29.97
C LEU A 235 -2.56 21.64 -30.47
N TYR A 236 -2.27 20.66 -31.34
CA TYR A 236 -0.95 20.52 -31.95
C TYR A 236 -0.61 21.67 -32.90
N ASP A 237 -1.58 22.07 -33.73
CA ASP A 237 -1.47 23.14 -34.73
C ASP A 237 -1.73 24.54 -34.12
N VAL A 238 -1.73 24.67 -32.79
CA VAL A 238 -2.07 25.92 -32.09
C VAL A 238 -1.13 27.07 -32.49
N THR A 239 -1.70 28.27 -32.58
CA THR A 239 -0.98 29.51 -32.87
C THR A 239 -1.18 30.53 -31.74
N GLY A 240 -0.35 31.58 -31.68
CA GLY A 240 -0.44 32.64 -30.67
C GLY A 240 0.18 32.28 -29.32
N ASP A 241 -0.39 32.77 -28.23
CA ASP A 241 0.23 32.71 -26.89
C ASP A 241 0.46 31.28 -26.38
N ILE A 242 -0.46 30.35 -26.68
CA ILE A 242 -0.28 28.93 -26.31
C ILE A 242 0.87 28.29 -27.12
N ALA A 243 1.11 28.74 -28.35
CA ALA A 243 2.23 28.25 -29.16
C ALA A 243 3.57 28.72 -28.60
N ASN A 244 3.62 29.88 -27.93
CA ASN A 244 4.82 30.35 -27.23
C ASN A 244 5.10 29.51 -25.98
N LEU A 245 4.05 29.10 -25.26
CA LEU A 245 4.15 28.19 -24.10
C LEU A 245 4.61 26.78 -24.52
N LEU A 246 4.04 26.27 -25.61
CA LEU A 246 4.26 24.92 -26.16
C LEU A 246 4.98 25.01 -27.50
N HIS A 247 6.20 25.56 -27.51
CA HIS A 247 6.93 25.78 -28.77
C HIS A 247 7.43 24.47 -29.40
N ASN A 248 7.77 23.48 -28.56
CA ASN A 248 8.30 22.21 -29.02
C ASN A 248 7.18 21.31 -29.61
N PRO A 249 7.29 20.87 -30.87
CA PRO A 249 6.26 20.04 -31.51
C PRO A 249 6.07 18.69 -30.82
N ASN A 250 7.13 18.10 -30.26
CA ASN A 250 7.06 16.81 -29.60
C ASN A 250 6.28 16.90 -28.28
N ILE A 251 6.50 17.97 -27.51
CA ILE A 251 5.70 18.29 -26.31
C ILE A 251 4.23 18.55 -26.67
N ARG A 252 3.95 19.31 -27.74
CA ARG A 252 2.57 19.51 -28.23
C ARG A 252 1.90 18.19 -28.59
N ALA A 253 2.60 17.30 -29.27
CA ALA A 253 2.07 15.98 -29.61
C ALA A 253 1.85 15.11 -28.37
N GLY A 254 2.77 15.17 -27.40
CA GLY A 254 2.62 14.49 -26.11
C GLY A 254 1.34 14.93 -25.41
N LEU A 255 1.12 16.24 -25.30
CA LEU A 255 -0.08 16.80 -24.66
C LEU A 255 -1.36 16.47 -25.46
N ALA A 256 -1.35 16.64 -26.78
CA ALA A 256 -2.48 16.29 -27.64
C ALA A 256 -2.82 14.79 -27.59
N SER A 257 -1.83 13.92 -27.40
CA SER A 257 -2.07 12.49 -27.30
C SER A 257 -2.77 12.09 -26.00
N LEU A 258 -2.93 12.97 -25.00
CA LEU A 258 -3.63 12.67 -23.74
C LEU A 258 -5.15 12.58 -23.88
N TYR A 259 -5.74 13.04 -24.99
CA TYR A 259 -7.18 12.84 -25.23
C TYR A 259 -7.55 11.34 -25.17
N GLY A 260 -8.60 11.03 -24.41
CA GLY A 260 -9.08 9.68 -24.16
C GLY A 260 -8.28 8.87 -23.13
N THR A 261 -7.33 9.49 -22.43
CA THR A 261 -6.57 8.84 -21.33
C THR A 261 -7.10 9.27 -19.96
N VAL A 262 -6.66 8.60 -18.90
CA VAL A 262 -6.93 9.02 -17.51
C VAL A 262 -6.41 10.42 -17.19
N ALA A 263 -5.40 10.88 -17.93
CA ALA A 263 -4.77 12.19 -17.76
C ALA A 263 -5.26 13.24 -18.76
N GLU A 264 -6.39 13.03 -19.47
CA GLU A 264 -6.98 14.08 -20.33
C GLU A 264 -7.13 15.46 -19.63
N PRO A 265 -7.48 15.56 -18.32
CA PRO A 265 -7.56 16.85 -17.62
C PRO A 265 -6.24 17.64 -17.57
N VAL A 266 -5.09 16.97 -17.70
CA VAL A 266 -3.76 17.61 -17.70
C VAL A 266 -3.60 18.61 -18.84
N ILE A 267 -4.29 18.39 -19.97
CA ILE A 267 -4.32 19.33 -21.09
C ILE A 267 -4.74 20.72 -20.61
N ALA A 268 -5.82 20.79 -19.82
CA ALA A 268 -6.32 22.05 -19.29
C ALA A 268 -5.39 22.65 -18.21
N SER A 269 -4.70 21.82 -17.43
CA SER A 269 -3.73 22.33 -16.45
C SER A 269 -2.63 23.15 -17.13
N TYR A 270 -2.04 22.59 -18.19
CA TYR A 270 -0.97 23.27 -18.93
C TYR A 270 -1.47 24.43 -19.79
N THR A 271 -2.61 24.27 -20.48
CA THR A 271 -3.04 25.23 -21.51
C THR A 271 -4.01 26.30 -21.01
N SER A 272 -4.40 26.27 -19.74
CA SER A 272 -5.35 27.21 -19.16
C SER A 272 -4.96 27.64 -17.75
N LYS A 273 -5.81 28.46 -17.12
CA LYS A 273 -5.68 28.87 -15.71
C LYS A 273 -6.18 27.81 -14.72
N LYS A 274 -6.55 26.61 -15.20
CA LYS A 274 -7.05 25.50 -14.38
C LYS A 274 -5.91 24.67 -13.79
N ASN A 275 -5.04 25.31 -13.03
CA ASN A 275 -3.93 24.70 -12.31
C ASN A 275 -3.78 25.39 -10.94
N ALA A 276 -2.88 24.87 -10.09
CA ALA A 276 -2.73 25.38 -8.72
C ALA A 276 -2.32 26.87 -8.64
N SER A 277 -1.65 27.41 -9.67
CA SER A 277 -1.27 28.83 -9.69
C SER A 277 -2.42 29.78 -10.07
N GLY A 278 -3.52 29.27 -10.63
CA GLY A 278 -4.59 30.10 -11.19
C GLY A 278 -4.16 30.97 -12.38
N ALA A 279 -2.95 30.75 -12.91
CA ALA A 279 -2.33 31.47 -14.01
C ALA A 279 -1.86 30.49 -15.10
N TYR A 280 -1.60 30.99 -16.31
CA TYR A 280 -0.97 30.15 -17.33
C TYR A 280 0.44 29.76 -16.91
N TYR A 281 0.88 28.56 -17.30
CA TYR A 281 2.29 28.17 -17.21
C TYR A 281 3.16 29.20 -17.93
N ILE A 282 4.41 29.33 -17.49
CA ILE A 282 5.39 30.17 -18.20
C ILE A 282 5.93 29.41 -19.40
N ASN A 283 6.49 28.22 -19.17
CA ASN A 283 7.12 27.37 -20.18
C ASN A 283 6.88 25.88 -19.87
N ILE A 284 6.82 25.09 -20.93
CA ILE A 284 6.92 23.63 -20.90
C ILE A 284 7.93 23.26 -21.99
N GLU A 285 9.14 22.87 -21.59
CA GLU A 285 10.26 22.78 -22.55
C GLU A 285 11.32 21.76 -22.16
N PHE A 286 12.10 21.31 -23.15
CA PHE A 286 13.33 20.59 -22.90
C PHE A 286 14.42 21.58 -22.47
N SER A 287 14.90 21.50 -21.23
CA SER A 287 15.79 22.52 -20.68
C SER A 287 16.86 21.94 -19.76
N SER A 288 18.07 22.48 -19.86
CA SER A 288 19.16 22.21 -18.91
C SER A 288 18.95 22.89 -17.56
N SER A 289 17.93 23.74 -17.42
CA SER A 289 17.56 24.41 -16.16
C SER A 289 16.82 23.50 -15.16
N ILE A 290 16.54 22.26 -15.56
CA ILE A 290 16.01 21.20 -14.70
C ILE A 290 17.01 20.85 -13.58
N SER A 291 16.51 20.58 -12.37
CA SER A 291 17.37 20.20 -11.25
C SER A 291 18.19 18.92 -11.52
N ALA A 292 19.34 18.79 -10.86
CA ALA A 292 20.18 17.60 -10.99
C ALA A 292 19.54 16.35 -10.35
N SER A 293 18.61 16.53 -9.40
CA SER A 293 17.88 15.46 -8.72
C SER A 293 16.73 14.89 -9.53
N ALA A 294 16.10 15.69 -10.40
CA ALA A 294 14.99 15.26 -11.23
C ALA A 294 15.42 14.22 -12.29
N PRO A 295 14.94 12.96 -12.28
CA PRO A 295 15.44 11.95 -13.22
C PRO A 295 15.05 12.25 -14.67
N VAL A 296 13.82 12.72 -14.90
CA VAL A 296 13.26 12.92 -16.25
C VAL A 296 12.71 14.34 -16.45
N GLY A 297 11.79 14.75 -15.60
CA GLY A 297 11.14 16.05 -15.63
C GLY A 297 11.08 16.69 -14.24
N GLU A 298 10.73 17.97 -14.21
CA GLU A 298 10.45 18.71 -12.98
C GLU A 298 9.44 19.82 -13.28
N THR A 299 8.32 19.81 -12.55
CA THR A 299 7.46 20.99 -12.42
C THR A 299 7.81 21.78 -11.16
N ARG A 300 7.87 23.10 -11.28
CA ARG A 300 8.12 24.00 -10.16
C ARG A 300 7.42 25.33 -10.30
N MET A 301 7.27 26.03 -9.17
CA MET A 301 6.77 27.39 -9.15
C MET A 301 7.92 28.38 -9.42
N SER A 302 7.73 29.26 -10.40
CA SER A 302 8.65 30.36 -10.67
C SER A 302 8.58 31.44 -9.57
N PRO A 303 9.56 32.35 -9.50
CA PRO A 303 9.48 33.53 -8.62
C PRO A 303 8.24 34.41 -8.84
N SER A 304 7.60 34.30 -10.01
CA SER A 304 6.37 35.05 -10.32
C SER A 304 5.09 34.34 -9.85
N GLY A 305 5.20 33.22 -9.15
CA GLY A 305 4.08 32.40 -8.69
C GLY A 305 3.43 31.53 -9.78
N ARG A 306 3.98 31.54 -11.00
CA ARG A 306 3.48 30.74 -12.13
C ARG A 306 4.27 29.44 -12.27
N LEU A 307 3.63 28.38 -12.74
CA LEU A 307 4.25 27.07 -12.95
C LEU A 307 5.14 27.03 -14.20
N ILE A 308 6.21 26.24 -14.12
CA ILE A 308 7.11 25.88 -15.22
C ILE A 308 7.34 24.37 -15.16
N THR A 309 7.37 23.71 -16.31
CA THR A 309 7.79 22.30 -16.41
C THR A 309 8.99 22.19 -17.32
N TYR A 310 10.04 21.53 -16.83
CA TYR A 310 11.21 21.18 -17.63
C TYR A 310 11.30 19.69 -17.80
N ILE A 311 11.77 19.26 -18.97
CA ILE A 311 12.14 17.88 -19.26
C ILE A 311 13.61 17.86 -19.66
N ARG A 312 14.38 16.84 -19.27
CA ARG A 312 15.80 16.77 -19.66
C ARG A 312 15.96 16.75 -21.19
N PRO A 313 16.87 17.54 -21.76
CA PRO A 313 17.13 17.54 -23.21
C PRO A 313 17.58 16.18 -23.77
N THR A 314 18.10 15.28 -22.94
CA THR A 314 18.45 13.91 -23.31
C THR A 314 17.25 13.07 -23.78
N PHE A 315 16.02 13.55 -23.52
CA PHE A 315 14.76 12.93 -23.91
C PHE A 315 14.02 13.69 -25.02
N ALA A 316 14.64 14.69 -25.64
CA ALA A 316 13.97 15.53 -26.64
C ALA A 316 13.55 14.76 -27.92
N GLY A 317 14.28 13.68 -28.22
CA GLY A 317 14.03 12.73 -29.28
C GLY A 317 13.11 11.56 -28.95
N GLU A 318 12.60 11.49 -27.72
CA GLU A 318 11.70 10.41 -27.31
C GLU A 318 10.38 10.43 -28.10
N ASP A 319 9.71 9.29 -28.17
CA ASP A 319 8.40 9.23 -28.79
C ASP A 319 7.38 10.06 -27.99
N PHE A 320 6.55 10.86 -28.67
CA PHE A 320 5.56 11.72 -28.01
C PHE A 320 4.62 10.94 -27.08
N ARG A 321 4.39 9.65 -27.34
CA ARG A 321 3.59 8.77 -26.47
C ARG A 321 4.27 8.53 -25.12
N ALA A 322 5.58 8.35 -25.10
CA ALA A 322 6.35 8.27 -23.85
C ALA A 322 6.41 9.63 -23.14
N ILE A 323 6.64 10.71 -23.90
CA ILE A 323 6.61 12.09 -23.36
C ILE A 323 5.25 12.41 -22.74
N SER A 324 4.14 11.92 -23.30
CA SER A 324 2.80 12.15 -22.75
C SER A 324 2.65 11.59 -21.32
N ALA A 325 3.29 10.46 -21.02
CA ALA A 325 3.27 9.87 -19.70
C ALA A 325 4.04 10.75 -18.69
N VAL A 326 5.20 11.27 -19.10
CA VAL A 326 6.00 12.23 -18.30
C VAL A 326 5.20 13.51 -18.07
N LEU A 327 4.59 14.09 -19.10
CA LEU A 327 3.76 15.30 -18.94
C LEU A 327 2.60 15.08 -17.96
N ALA A 328 2.02 13.88 -17.94
CA ALA A 328 0.97 13.53 -17.01
C ALA A 328 1.47 13.39 -15.57
N HIS A 329 2.67 12.83 -15.38
CA HIS A 329 3.37 12.79 -14.09
C HIS A 329 3.64 14.20 -13.57
N GLU A 330 4.33 15.00 -14.36
CA GLU A 330 4.76 16.36 -13.99
C GLU A 330 3.58 17.30 -13.68
N ALA A 331 2.40 17.00 -14.21
CA ALA A 331 1.20 17.75 -13.91
C ALA A 331 0.58 17.43 -12.55
N MET A 332 1.05 16.41 -11.84
CA MET A 332 0.62 16.13 -10.47
C MET A 332 1.32 17.07 -9.49
N HIS A 333 2.62 17.33 -9.69
CA HIS A 333 3.45 18.26 -8.92
C HIS A 333 3.04 19.72 -9.15
N GLN A 334 1.98 20.17 -8.49
CA GLN A 334 1.49 21.55 -8.59
C GLN A 334 1.23 22.21 -7.24
N ASP A 335 1.32 21.47 -6.14
CA ASP A 335 1.02 21.99 -4.82
C ASP A 335 2.16 22.89 -4.30
N ALA A 336 1.88 24.19 -4.28
CA ALA A 336 2.79 25.14 -3.69
C ALA A 336 2.81 24.97 -2.18
N THR A 337 3.99 24.73 -1.60
CA THR A 337 4.16 25.00 -0.17
C THR A 337 3.91 26.47 0.09
N SER A 338 3.35 26.78 1.25
CA SER A 338 3.19 28.16 1.76
C SER A 338 4.53 28.91 1.95
N SER A 339 5.66 28.27 1.61
CA SER A 339 7.03 28.71 1.88
C SER A 339 7.86 28.95 0.60
N GLY A 340 7.23 29.37 -0.50
CA GLY A 340 7.89 30.17 -1.55
C GLY A 340 9.23 29.67 -2.09
N GLY A 341 9.37 28.38 -2.43
CA GLY A 341 10.61 27.90 -3.05
C GLY A 341 10.50 26.59 -3.81
N ASN A 342 9.91 25.56 -3.20
CA ASN A 342 9.74 24.24 -3.81
C ASN A 342 8.29 23.77 -3.64
N LEU A 343 7.77 23.09 -4.67
CA LEU A 343 6.54 22.30 -4.52
C LEU A 343 6.84 21.17 -3.54
N ASP A 344 5.85 20.76 -2.75
CA ASP A 344 6.04 19.70 -1.75
C ASP A 344 6.03 18.35 -2.47
N ASP A 345 7.16 18.01 -3.08
CA ASP A 345 7.37 16.73 -3.75
C ASP A 345 7.50 15.61 -2.70
N THR A 346 6.33 15.22 -2.17
CA THR A 346 6.23 14.20 -1.14
C THR A 346 6.24 12.81 -1.78
N GLN A 347 6.74 11.82 -1.03
CA GLN A 347 6.72 10.44 -1.49
C GLN A 347 5.31 9.95 -1.85
N ASP A 348 4.27 10.43 -1.16
CA ASP A 348 2.88 10.05 -1.44
C ASP A 348 2.39 10.65 -2.77
N GLU A 349 2.81 11.88 -3.09
CA GLU A 349 2.53 12.51 -4.38
C GLU A 349 3.20 11.73 -5.52
N GLU A 350 4.49 11.42 -5.36
CA GLU A 350 5.27 10.61 -6.32
C GLU A 350 4.63 9.24 -6.59
N ILE A 351 4.08 8.57 -5.59
CA ILE A 351 3.37 7.29 -5.79
C ILE A 351 2.17 7.49 -6.72
N ILE A 352 1.42 8.57 -6.56
CA ILE A 352 0.26 8.87 -7.40
C ILE A 352 0.72 9.31 -8.80
N ALA A 353 1.73 10.18 -8.89
CA ALA A 353 2.28 10.65 -10.15
C ALA A 353 2.82 9.50 -11.00
N ASN A 354 3.58 8.57 -10.40
CA ASN A 354 4.06 7.36 -11.07
C ASN A 354 2.93 6.41 -11.48
N ALA A 355 1.88 6.27 -10.66
CA ALA A 355 0.71 5.49 -11.05
C ALA A 355 -0.01 6.11 -12.26
N VAL A 356 -0.18 7.44 -12.31
CA VAL A 356 -0.77 8.15 -13.45
C VAL A 356 0.12 8.00 -14.69
N GLN A 357 1.44 8.20 -14.56
CA GLN A 357 2.43 8.03 -15.62
C GLN A 357 2.28 6.68 -16.31
N ALA A 358 2.33 5.61 -15.54
CA ALA A 358 2.27 4.27 -16.08
C ALA A 358 0.88 3.91 -16.64
N ASN A 359 -0.20 4.38 -16.03
CA ASN A 359 -1.54 4.18 -16.61
C ASN A 359 -1.67 4.88 -17.98
N VAL A 360 -1.17 6.10 -18.12
CA VAL A 360 -1.13 6.80 -19.41
C VAL A 360 -0.27 6.01 -20.40
N TYR A 361 0.93 5.59 -20.01
CA TYR A 361 1.82 4.82 -20.86
C TYR A 361 1.17 3.53 -21.38
N ILE A 362 0.53 2.75 -20.50
CA ILE A 362 -0.25 1.55 -20.86
C ILE A 362 -1.36 1.91 -21.84
N GLN A 363 -2.12 2.97 -21.58
CA GLN A 363 -3.21 3.40 -22.46
C GLN A 363 -2.69 3.82 -23.85
N GLN A 364 -1.54 4.47 -23.94
CA GLN A 364 -0.93 4.76 -25.25
C GLN A 364 -0.48 3.47 -25.96
N ALA A 365 0.14 2.54 -25.24
CA ALA A 365 0.58 1.24 -25.79
C ALA A 365 -0.59 0.37 -26.26
N MET A 366 -1.76 0.44 -25.62
CA MET A 366 -2.99 -0.24 -26.07
C MET A 366 -3.52 0.32 -27.40
N VAL A 367 -3.23 1.58 -27.72
CA VAL A 367 -3.55 2.17 -29.02
C VAL A 367 -2.53 1.70 -30.05
N ASP A 368 -1.26 1.98 -29.81
CA ASP A 368 -0.14 1.62 -30.68
C ASP A 368 1.10 1.32 -29.84
N SER A 369 1.52 0.06 -29.82
CA SER A 369 2.64 -0.43 -29.02
C SER A 369 4.01 -0.26 -29.69
N SER A 370 4.08 0.29 -30.91
CA SER A 370 5.34 0.39 -31.67
C SER A 370 6.45 1.13 -30.93
N PHE A 371 6.11 2.09 -30.06
CA PHE A 371 7.10 2.86 -29.30
C PHE A 371 7.68 2.12 -28.09
N VAL A 372 6.98 1.10 -27.57
CA VAL A 372 7.38 0.35 -26.37
C VAL A 372 8.67 -0.45 -26.59
N GLY A 373 8.95 -0.81 -27.84
CA GLY A 373 10.15 -1.53 -28.25
C GLY A 373 11.32 -0.65 -28.70
N ASN A 374 11.23 0.68 -28.61
CA ASN A 374 12.24 1.59 -29.16
C ASN A 374 13.61 1.51 -28.47
N GLY A 375 13.70 0.86 -27.30
CA GLY A 375 14.97 0.65 -26.60
C GLY A 375 15.62 1.96 -26.14
N THR A 376 14.82 2.99 -25.86
CA THR A 376 15.32 4.24 -25.30
C THR A 376 15.38 4.17 -23.78
N VAL A 377 16.19 5.03 -23.16
CA VAL A 377 16.30 5.10 -21.69
C VAL A 377 14.95 5.37 -21.04
N LEU A 378 14.17 6.33 -21.56
CA LEU A 378 12.86 6.67 -20.99
C LEU A 378 11.86 5.53 -21.15
N VAL A 379 11.80 4.92 -22.34
CA VAL A 379 10.90 3.78 -22.59
C VAL A 379 11.24 2.61 -21.68
N ASN A 380 12.53 2.32 -21.49
CA ASN A 380 12.95 1.26 -20.57
C ASN A 380 12.55 1.56 -19.12
N ASP A 381 12.79 2.79 -18.65
CA ASP A 381 12.43 3.20 -17.29
C ASP A 381 10.91 3.06 -17.04
N ILE A 382 10.08 3.56 -17.96
CA ILE A 382 8.63 3.46 -17.79
C ILE A 382 8.16 1.99 -17.93
N ASN A 383 8.79 1.17 -18.78
CA ASN A 383 8.48 -0.26 -18.85
C ASN A 383 8.75 -0.98 -17.53
N ASP A 384 9.85 -0.65 -16.85
CA ASP A 384 10.19 -1.21 -15.55
C ASP A 384 9.16 -0.78 -14.49
N GLN A 385 8.68 0.47 -14.55
CA GLN A 385 7.60 0.96 -13.68
C GLN A 385 6.27 0.23 -13.93
N VAL A 386 5.92 0.00 -15.21
CA VAL A 386 4.71 -0.75 -15.58
C VAL A 386 4.78 -2.21 -15.10
N LEU A 387 5.95 -2.84 -15.14
CA LEU A 387 6.17 -4.19 -14.61
C LEU A 387 6.02 -4.25 -13.08
N ALA A 388 6.30 -3.16 -12.39
CA ALA A 388 6.17 -3.05 -10.94
C ALA A 388 4.74 -2.76 -10.46
N LEU A 389 3.83 -2.39 -11.38
CA LEU A 389 2.43 -1.99 -11.16
C LEU A 389 1.40 -3.11 -11.30
#